data_AF-A0A3C8C8E0-F1
#
_entry.id   AF-A0A3C8C8E0-F1
#
_cell.length_a   1.000
_cell.length_b   1.000
_cell.length_c   1.000
_cell.angle_alpha   90.00
_cell.angle_beta   90.00
_cell.angle_gamma   90.00
#
_symmetry.space_group_name_H-M   'P 1'
#
loop_
_entity.id
_entity.type
_entity.pdbx_description
1 polymer ?
#
loop_
_entity_poly.entity_id
_entity_poly.type
_entity_poly.pdbx_seq_one_letter_code
_entity_poly.pdbx_strand_id
1 'polypeptide(L)' 'MSKNTTTYWNVLEAGNASKWEPIEGTDGMLQQLTLTMDDVTGDYTRLTRFQAGADTKKFGAKSHD' A
#
# COMPACT_ATOMS: atom_id res chain seq x y z
N MET A 1 -25.60 20.78 7.84
CA MET A 1 -24.46 19.88 7.55
C MET A 1 -24.65 18.60 8.34
N SER A 2 -25.11 17.52 7.70
CA SER A 2 -25.19 16.20 8.34
C SER A 2 -23.78 15.62 8.45
N LYS A 3 -23.40 15.14 9.63
CA LYS A 3 -22.15 14.38 9.78
C LYS A 3 -22.29 13.08 8.98
N ASN A 4 -21.31 12.79 8.15
CA ASN A 4 -21.22 11.51 7.45
C ASN A 4 -20.45 10.52 8.34
N THR A 5 -20.86 9.26 8.33
CA THR A 5 -20.16 8.16 9.01
C THR A 5 -19.85 7.09 7.97
N THR A 6 -18.72 6.42 8.15
CA THR A 6 -18.35 5.24 7.36
C THR A 6 -17.97 4.12 8.29
N THR A 7 -18.19 2.88 7.87
CA THR A 7 -17.72 1.72 8.61
C THR A 7 -16.19 1.67 8.51
N TYR A 8 -15.52 1.56 9.66
CA TYR A 8 -14.08 1.34 9.68
C TYR A 8 -13.72 0.06 8.93
N TRP A 9 -12.75 0.15 8.04
CA TRP A 9 -12.24 -0.99 7.30
C TRP A 9 -10.79 -1.31 7.73
N ASN A 10 -10.58 -2.51 8.26
CA ASN A 10 -9.26 -2.98 8.67
C ASN A 10 -8.50 -3.60 7.49
N VAL A 11 -7.59 -2.82 6.90
CA VAL A 11 -6.74 -3.26 5.78
C VAL A 11 -5.84 -4.46 6.09
N LEU A 12 -5.59 -4.73 7.38
CA LEU A 12 -4.72 -5.83 7.84
C LEU A 12 -5.49 -7.10 8.22
N GLU A 13 -6.82 -7.07 8.17
CA GLU A 13 -7.63 -8.27 8.44
C GLU A 13 -7.31 -9.38 7.43
N ALA A 14 -7.24 -10.63 7.90
CA ALA A 14 -6.87 -11.78 7.06
C ALA A 14 -7.75 -11.94 5.82
N GLY A 15 -9.05 -11.64 5.91
CA GLY A 15 -9.99 -11.67 4.78
C GLY A 15 -9.66 -10.68 3.66
N ASN A 16 -8.84 -9.66 3.93
CA ASN A 16 -8.40 -8.66 2.94
C ASN A 16 -7.03 -8.98 2.34
N ALA A 17 -6.37 -10.08 2.73
CA ALA A 17 -5.03 -10.42 2.26
C ALA A 17 -4.93 -10.53 0.72
N SER A 18 -6.00 -10.99 0.06
CA SER A 18 -6.08 -11.09 -1.41
C SER A 18 -6.11 -9.76 -2.14
N LYS A 19 -6.39 -8.65 -1.44
CA LYS A 19 -6.38 -7.29 -2.02
C LYS A 19 -4.97 -6.69 -2.08
N TRP A 20 -4.01 -7.29 -1.38
CA TRP A 20 -2.62 -6.84 -1.39
C TRP A 20 -1.88 -7.47 -2.57
N GLU A 21 -1.32 -6.62 -3.41
CA GLU A 21 -0.63 -7.03 -4.63
C GLU A 21 0.89 -7.04 -4.38
N PRO A 22 1.63 -8.09 -4.79
CA PRO A 22 3.08 -8.07 -4.70
C PRO A 22 3.66 -6.94 -5.56
N ILE A 23 4.67 -6.25 -5.04
CA ILE A 23 5.41 -5.27 -5.83
C ILE A 23 6.47 -6.01 -6.66
N GLU A 24 6.48 -5.75 -7.97
CA GLU A 24 7.44 -6.35 -8.90
C GLU A 24 8.90 -6.07 -8.48
N GLY A 25 9.77 -7.06 -8.69
CA GLY A 25 11.20 -6.94 -8.33
C GLY A 25 11.49 -7.03 -6.83
N THR A 26 10.50 -7.40 -5.99
CA THR A 26 10.69 -7.52 -4.53
C THR A 26 10.60 -8.96 -4.01
N ASP A 27 10.55 -9.95 -4.89
CA ASP A 27 10.40 -11.38 -4.54
C ASP A 27 9.21 -11.65 -3.59
N GLY A 28 8.15 -10.83 -3.70
CA GLY A 28 6.96 -10.92 -2.85
C GLY A 28 7.14 -10.39 -1.41
N MET A 29 8.32 -9.86 -1.08
CA MET A 29 8.61 -9.31 0.26
C MET A 29 7.91 -7.99 0.53
N LEU A 30 7.59 -7.24 -0.53
CA LEU A 30 6.82 -6.02 -0.45
C LEU A 30 5.49 -6.22 -1.19
N GLN A 31 4.42 -5.70 -0.59
CA GLN A 31 3.10 -5.67 -1.18
C GLN A 31 2.53 -4.26 -1.14
N GLN A 32 1.61 -3.97 -2.04
CA GLN A 32 0.92 -2.69 -2.12
C GLN A 32 -0.60 -2.87 -2.15
N LEU A 33 -1.29 -1.81 -1.75
CA LEU A 33 -2.74 -1.70 -1.84
C LEU A 33 -3.09 -0.25 -2.18
N THR A 34 -3.67 -0.02 -3.35
CA THR A 34 -4.17 1.30 -3.75
C THR A 34 -5.54 1.52 -3.12
N LEU A 35 -5.66 2.55 -2.26
CA LEU A 35 -6.90 2.89 -1.57
C LEU A 35 -7.77 3.81 -2.44
N THR A 36 -7.12 4.74 -3.15
CA THR A 36 -7.78 5.70 -4.04
C THR A 36 -6.86 6.00 -5.21
N MET A 37 -7.44 6.30 -6.36
CA MET A 37 -6.77 6.79 -7.56
C MET A 37 -7.67 7.83 -8.22
N ASP A 38 -7.12 8.99 -8.54
CA ASP A 38 -7.73 9.99 -9.40
C ASP A 38 -7.17 9.79 -10.81
N ASP A 39 -8.01 9.30 -11.73
CA ASP A 39 -7.60 9.01 -13.10
C ASP A 39 -7.35 10.28 -13.94
N VAL A 40 -7.75 11.47 -13.46
CA VAL A 40 -7.56 12.74 -14.18
C VAL A 40 -6.21 13.35 -13.83
N THR A 41 -5.89 13.46 -12.54
CA THR A 41 -4.62 14.05 -12.09
C THR A 41 -3.51 13.01 -11.98
N GLY A 42 -3.87 11.74 -11.84
CA GLY A 42 -2.94 10.67 -11.50
C GLY A 42 -2.61 10.60 -10.01
N ASP A 43 -3.26 11.41 -9.16
CA ASP A 43 -3.03 11.38 -7.72
C ASP A 43 -3.56 10.06 -7.14
N TYR A 44 -2.83 9.48 -6.20
CA TYR A 44 -3.25 8.24 -5.58
C TYR A 44 -2.83 8.15 -4.12
N THR A 45 -3.61 7.41 -3.35
CA THR A 45 -3.23 6.99 -2.00
C THR A 45 -2.97 5.49 -2.03
N ARG A 46 -1.75 5.09 -1.67
CA ARG A 46 -1.33 3.68 -1.67
C ARG A 46 -0.62 3.33 -0.37
N LEU A 47 -0.98 2.19 0.19
CA LEU A 47 -0.26 1.57 1.29
C LEU A 47 0.81 0.64 0.74
N THR A 48 1.98 0.64 1.39
CA THR A 48 3.04 -0.35 1.14
C THR A 48 3.28 -1.13 2.42
N ARG A 49 3.25 -2.46 2.32
CA ARG A 49 3.50 -3.38 3.42
C ARG A 49 4.80 -4.13 3.18
N PHE A 50 5.59 -4.24 4.24
CA PHE A 50 6.82 -5.02 4.28
C PHE A 50 6.55 -6.31 5.04
N GLN A 51 6.86 -7.44 4.42
CA GLN A 51 6.82 -8.72 5.12
C GLN A 51 7.91 -8.78 6.19
N ALA A 52 7.70 -9.61 7.22
CA ALA A 52 8.70 -9.80 8.26
C ALA A 52 10.01 -10.29 7.64
N GLY A 53 11.12 -9.61 7.96
CA GLY A 53 12.44 -9.93 7.41
C GLY A 53 12.73 -9.37 6.02
N ALA A 54 11.87 -8.51 5.46
CA ALA A 54 12.15 -7.83 4.20
C ALA A 54 13.46 -7.01 4.29
N ASP A 55 14.44 -7.35 3.45
CA ASP A 55 15.68 -6.59 3.30
C ASP A 55 15.50 -5.51 2.23
N THR A 56 15.47 -4.25 2.68
CA THR A 56 15.29 -3.10 1.78
C THR A 56 16.60 -2.49 1.30
N LYS A 57 17.76 -3.01 1.69
CA LYS A 57 19.07 -2.45 1.28
C LYS A 57 19.24 -2.40 -0.24
N LYS A 58 18.67 -3.38 -0.95
CA LYS A 58 18.69 -3.41 -2.43
C LYS A 58 17.94 -2.24 -3.08
N PHE A 59 16.97 -1.63 -2.40
CA PHE A 59 16.17 -0.54 -2.94
C PHE A 59 16.83 0.84 -2.77
N GLY A 60 18.00 0.91 -2.13
CA GLY A 60 18.74 2.14 -1.91
C GLY A 60 18.13 3.07 -0.85
N ALA A 61 18.92 4.04 -0.41
CA ALA A 61 18.38 5.14 0.39
C ALA A 61 17.57 6.06 -0.52
N LYS A 62 16.46 6.61 -0.01
CA LYS A 62 15.83 7.76 -0.66
C LYS A 62 16.82 8.92 -0.58
N SER A 63 17.48 9.25 -1.68
CA SER A 63 18.20 10.52 -1.81
C SER A 63 17.23 11.59 -2.31
N HIS A 64 17.15 12.69 -1.58
CA HIS A 64 16.67 13.95 -2.12
C HIS A 64 17.92 14.73 -2.52
N ASP A 65 18.06 15.07 -3.80
CA ASP A 65 19.01 16.10 -4.24
C ASP A 65 18.40 17.47 -3.95
#